data_AF-A0A800N3L6-F1
#
_entry.id   AF-A0A800N3L6-F1
#
_cell.length_a   1.000
_cell.length_b   1.000
_cell.length_c   1.000
_cell.angle_alpha   90.00
_cell.angle_beta   90.00
_cell.angle_gamma   90.00
#
_symmetry.space_group_name_H-M   'P 1'
#
loop_
_entity.id
_entity.type
_entity.pdbx_description
1 polymer ?
#
loop_
_entity_poly.entity_id
_entity_poly.type
_entity_poly.pdbx_seq_one_letter_code
_entity_poly.pdbx_strand_id
1 'polypeptide(L)'
;MLTVTEKAPGLSSAVVAAGADLTPAKVEAIEAGYAPEVAANFPKLFDWAHAQGFRMTGRLPHEYEQVVRQSPSHLEEFAERIPIGEKVGVEGVNCFECHQGLDGSYQKDPIAWAPALTNTQDRLREEWVREWIWNPAAVYPGTSMPDNFSAHEPQYQEQYPGSSNGVQIDAIMDWLYNLGGSAPSQSVGQLNLDAVDDDQLLAILRSRGVQFTDMSDHNQAGEPVEEPEVIEEEEPLEEPAEEDPVLVDPEVEDPEVMEPETPVDPIPAPVAAGSLVGRVVYDGVPPSMKPLVIKADQAKGCCTDGSTVDNTDRSLMVSAGGGIQYVVVTLTVPGASAPAPVDKHALDQAKCRFEPHVSVVPVGTTLSFTNSDTVSHNVHTYSTKNDGQNKTIAAGGSYDMKVDKAEAITIGCDIHPWMKSYAVVTDATHWAVTDADGSFSFVGVPPGEYRLQFWHESLGKSKETVTVTAAGGSLEAKMSQSSGRPRRR
;
A
#
# COMPACT_ATOMS: atom_id res chain seq x y z
N MET A 1 -22.10 -12.09 0.86
CA MET A 1 -22.09 -12.34 2.32
C MET A 1 -23.52 -12.48 2.80
N LEU A 2 -23.72 -13.35 3.79
CA LEU A 2 -25.01 -13.88 4.24
C LEU A 2 -25.56 -13.04 5.41
N THR A 3 -26.88 -12.92 5.52
CA THR A 3 -27.49 -12.16 6.63
C THR A 3 -28.73 -12.86 7.20
N VAL A 4 -28.88 -12.74 8.52
CA VAL A 4 -29.92 -13.38 9.34
C VAL A 4 -31.12 -12.41 9.45
N THR A 5 -32.31 -12.84 9.05
CA THR A 5 -33.47 -11.95 8.81
C THR A 5 -34.53 -11.86 9.92
N GLU A 6 -34.38 -12.50 11.08
CA GLU A 6 -35.42 -12.40 12.12
C GLU A 6 -34.87 -12.01 13.48
N LYS A 7 -35.59 -11.08 14.12
CA LYS A 7 -35.34 -10.56 15.48
C LYS A 7 -35.12 -11.71 16.46
N ALA A 8 -33.87 -11.92 16.87
CA ALA A 8 -33.54 -12.63 18.09
C ALA A 8 -32.87 -11.64 19.06
N PRO A 9 -33.18 -11.70 20.36
CA PRO A 9 -32.48 -10.88 21.35
C PRO A 9 -30.98 -11.16 21.28
N GLY A 10 -30.15 -10.11 21.41
CA GLY A 10 -28.69 -10.21 21.31
C GLY A 10 -28.16 -11.31 22.22
N LEU A 11 -27.83 -12.45 21.62
CA LEU A 11 -27.21 -13.57 22.33
C LEU A 11 -25.80 -13.15 22.70
N SER A 12 -25.40 -13.39 23.95
CA SER A 12 -24.03 -13.09 24.34
C SER A 12 -23.05 -14.00 23.60
N SER A 13 -21.83 -13.52 23.38
CA SER A 13 -20.73 -14.29 22.79
C SER A 13 -20.51 -15.63 23.52
N ALA A 14 -20.79 -15.69 24.83
CA ALA A 14 -20.74 -16.92 25.63
C ALA A 14 -21.80 -17.96 25.24
N VAL A 15 -23.03 -17.53 24.92
CA VAL A 15 -24.11 -18.42 24.48
C VAL A 15 -23.83 -18.95 23.08
N VAL A 16 -23.36 -18.08 22.19
CA VAL A 16 -22.94 -18.44 20.83
C VAL A 16 -21.76 -19.40 20.86
N ALA A 17 -20.76 -19.12 21.69
CA ALA A 17 -19.58 -19.95 21.87
C ALA A 17 -19.95 -21.35 22.36
N ALA A 18 -20.75 -21.45 23.42
CA ALA A 18 -21.20 -22.74 23.95
C ALA A 18 -22.02 -23.53 22.93
N GLY A 19 -22.87 -22.84 22.17
CA GLY A 19 -23.71 -23.46 21.16
C GLY A 19 -22.95 -24.00 19.95
N ALA A 20 -21.97 -23.25 19.46
CA ALA A 20 -21.17 -23.59 18.29
C ALA A 20 -19.93 -24.44 18.62
N ASP A 21 -19.77 -24.92 19.87
CA ASP A 21 -18.57 -25.63 20.33
C ASP A 21 -17.28 -24.82 20.08
N LEU A 22 -17.32 -23.55 20.51
CA LEU A 22 -16.25 -22.57 20.43
C LEU A 22 -15.96 -21.98 21.80
N THR A 23 -14.83 -21.27 21.91
CA THR A 23 -14.56 -20.43 23.09
C THR A 23 -15.07 -19.01 22.84
N PRO A 24 -15.44 -18.25 23.89
CA PRO A 24 -15.84 -16.85 23.73
C PRO A 24 -14.79 -16.01 23.00
N ALA A 25 -13.50 -16.23 23.28
CA ALA A 25 -12.39 -15.55 22.61
C ALA A 25 -12.33 -15.83 21.10
N LYS A 26 -12.78 -17.01 20.64
CA LYS A 26 -12.86 -17.32 19.21
C LYS A 26 -14.06 -16.63 18.55
N VAL A 27 -15.19 -16.57 19.25
CA VAL A 27 -16.36 -15.83 18.78
C VAL A 27 -16.03 -14.33 18.68
N GLU A 28 -15.37 -13.77 19.69
CA GLU A 28 -14.88 -12.38 19.68
C GLU A 28 -13.86 -12.14 18.56
N ALA A 29 -12.92 -13.07 18.32
CA ALA A 29 -11.99 -12.98 17.21
C ALA A 29 -12.69 -13.02 15.84
N ILE A 30 -13.74 -13.83 15.70
CA ILE A 30 -14.56 -13.90 14.48
C ILE A 30 -15.35 -12.60 14.28
N GLU A 31 -15.94 -12.05 15.34
CA GLU A 31 -16.63 -10.74 15.32
C GLU A 31 -15.67 -9.59 15.00
N ALA A 32 -14.42 -9.66 15.45
CA ALA A 32 -13.35 -8.72 15.11
C ALA A 32 -12.72 -8.98 13.72
N GLY A 33 -13.22 -9.94 12.95
CA GLY A 33 -12.76 -10.21 11.58
C GLY A 33 -11.43 -10.97 11.46
N TYR A 34 -10.97 -11.65 12.50
CA TYR A 34 -9.70 -12.40 12.48
C TYR A 34 -9.78 -13.65 11.60
N ALA A 35 -9.12 -13.60 10.44
CA ALA A 35 -9.29 -14.53 9.33
C ALA A 35 -9.05 -16.03 9.66
N PRO A 36 -8.03 -16.43 10.45
CA PRO A 36 -7.84 -17.83 10.81
C PRO A 36 -9.01 -18.41 11.61
N GLU A 37 -9.59 -17.62 12.51
CA GLU A 37 -10.74 -18.08 13.30
C GLU A 37 -12.03 -18.05 12.48
N VAL A 38 -12.20 -17.08 11.57
CA VAL A 38 -13.33 -17.08 10.62
C VAL A 38 -13.27 -18.34 9.74
N ALA A 39 -12.18 -18.59 9.03
CA ALA A 39 -12.08 -19.71 8.11
C ALA A 39 -12.22 -21.08 8.81
N ALA A 40 -11.65 -21.23 10.00
CA ALA A 40 -11.65 -22.51 10.72
C ALA A 40 -12.98 -22.81 11.43
N ASN A 41 -13.76 -21.79 11.80
CA ASN A 41 -14.91 -21.99 12.70
C ASN A 41 -16.25 -21.51 12.13
N PHE A 42 -16.27 -20.83 10.97
CA PHE A 42 -17.52 -20.39 10.33
C PHE A 42 -18.52 -21.53 10.05
N PRO A 43 -18.10 -22.74 9.60
CA PRO A 43 -19.02 -23.86 9.43
C PRO A 43 -19.72 -24.26 10.74
N LYS A 44 -19.00 -24.24 11.87
CA LYS A 44 -19.57 -24.58 13.18
C LYS A 44 -20.62 -23.56 13.63
N LEU A 45 -20.34 -22.27 13.43
CA LEU A 45 -21.29 -21.19 13.70
C LEU A 45 -22.52 -21.30 12.79
N PHE A 46 -22.32 -21.62 11.52
CA PHE A 46 -23.38 -21.79 10.53
C PHE A 46 -24.30 -22.95 10.89
N ASP A 47 -23.75 -24.13 11.19
CA ASP A 47 -24.51 -25.32 11.55
C ASP A 47 -25.29 -25.12 12.85
N TRP A 48 -24.65 -24.51 13.86
CA TRP A 48 -25.32 -24.19 15.12
C TRP A 48 -26.46 -23.19 14.90
N ALA A 49 -26.20 -22.11 14.16
CA ALA A 49 -27.22 -21.11 13.87
C ALA A 49 -28.42 -21.77 13.14
N HIS A 50 -28.16 -22.60 12.14
CA HIS A 50 -29.21 -23.34 11.43
C HIS A 50 -30.00 -24.25 12.38
N ALA A 51 -29.34 -24.95 13.31
CA ALA A 51 -29.98 -25.81 14.31
C ALA A 51 -30.84 -25.03 15.32
N GLN A 52 -30.49 -23.78 15.63
CA GLN A 52 -31.31 -22.89 16.47
C GLN A 52 -32.50 -22.27 15.70
N GLY A 53 -32.71 -22.68 14.44
CA GLY A 53 -33.77 -22.14 13.60
C GLY A 53 -33.43 -20.81 12.93
N PHE A 54 -32.17 -20.34 13.03
CA PHE A 54 -31.73 -19.20 12.25
C PHE A 54 -31.70 -19.60 10.77
N ARG A 55 -32.57 -18.97 9.98
CA ARG A 55 -32.53 -19.05 8.53
C ARG A 55 -31.61 -17.95 8.04
N MET A 56 -30.50 -18.33 7.41
CA MET A 56 -29.77 -17.43 6.54
C MET A 56 -30.57 -17.35 5.25
N THR A 57 -31.35 -16.28 5.11
CA THR A 57 -31.91 -15.93 3.82
C THR A 57 -30.75 -15.45 2.95
N GLY A 58 -30.93 -15.51 1.62
CA GLY A 58 -29.90 -15.07 0.67
C GLY A 58 -29.54 -13.60 0.84
N ARG A 59 -28.83 -13.02 -0.14
CA ARG A 59 -28.53 -11.58 -0.21
C ARG A 59 -29.74 -10.81 0.33
N LEU A 60 -29.60 -10.14 1.47
CA LEU A 60 -30.65 -9.26 1.96
C LEU A 60 -31.04 -8.39 0.77
N PRO A 61 -32.33 -8.26 0.41
CA PRO A 61 -32.78 -7.03 -0.17
C PRO A 61 -32.65 -6.03 0.99
N HIS A 62 -31.43 -5.55 1.21
CA HIS A 62 -31.35 -4.14 1.44
C HIS A 62 -31.97 -3.62 0.15
N GLU A 63 -33.14 -3.01 0.27
CA GLU A 63 -33.32 -1.72 -0.37
C GLU A 63 -32.08 -0.90 0.04
N TYR A 64 -30.93 -1.19 -0.61
CA TYR A 64 -30.01 -0.15 -0.92
C TYR A 64 -30.94 0.84 -1.59
N GLU A 65 -31.02 2.03 -1.05
CA GLU A 65 -31.36 3.15 -1.89
C GLU A 65 -30.43 2.98 -3.09
N GLN A 66 -30.96 2.49 -4.21
CA GLN A 66 -30.30 2.70 -5.47
C GLN A 66 -30.27 4.21 -5.54
N VAL A 67 -29.16 4.78 -5.10
CA VAL A 67 -28.82 6.15 -5.42
C VAL A 67 -28.63 6.06 -6.92
N VAL A 68 -29.71 6.30 -7.67
CA VAL A 68 -29.69 6.48 -9.12
C VAL A 68 -28.81 7.69 -9.28
N ARG A 69 -27.52 7.43 -9.44
CA ARG A 69 -26.55 8.46 -9.13
C ARG A 69 -26.58 9.53 -10.19
N GLN A 70 -26.83 9.16 -11.45
CA GLN A 70 -26.62 10.07 -12.55
C GLN A 70 -27.77 9.99 -13.54
N SER A 71 -28.43 11.12 -13.76
CA SER A 71 -29.39 11.29 -14.85
C SER A 71 -28.69 11.02 -16.19
N PRO A 72 -29.44 10.66 -17.24
CA PRO A 72 -28.88 10.59 -18.60
C PRO A 72 -28.05 11.84 -18.96
N SER A 73 -28.45 13.01 -18.47
CA SER A 73 -27.70 14.26 -18.66
C SER A 73 -26.32 14.29 -17.99
N HIS A 74 -26.14 13.67 -16.82
CA HIS A 74 -24.81 13.58 -16.19
C HIS A 74 -23.92 12.56 -16.94
N LEU A 75 -24.49 11.47 -17.44
CA LEU A 75 -23.73 10.52 -18.27
C LEU A 75 -23.30 11.13 -19.61
N GLU A 76 -24.13 11.99 -20.19
CA GLU A 76 -23.79 12.77 -21.39
C GLU A 76 -22.76 13.86 -21.10
N GLU A 77 -22.91 14.61 -20.01
CA GLU A 77 -22.00 15.68 -19.59
C GLU A 77 -20.59 15.17 -19.28
N PHE A 78 -20.46 13.94 -18.75
CA PHE A 78 -19.19 13.40 -18.28
C PHE A 78 -18.68 12.18 -19.07
N ALA A 79 -19.24 11.91 -20.25
CA ALA A 79 -18.83 10.81 -21.13
C ALA A 79 -17.31 10.82 -21.43
N GLU A 80 -16.72 12.00 -21.57
CA GLU A 80 -15.29 12.17 -21.82
C GLU A 80 -14.41 11.91 -20.57
N ARG A 81 -14.97 12.07 -19.37
CA ARG A 81 -14.25 11.86 -18.10
C ARG A 81 -14.21 10.40 -17.67
N ILE A 82 -15.12 9.54 -18.14
CA ILE A 82 -15.16 8.11 -17.79
C ILE A 82 -13.88 7.37 -18.22
N PRO A 83 -13.42 7.44 -19.48
CA PRO A 83 -12.16 6.81 -19.89
C PRO A 83 -10.94 7.38 -19.16
N ILE A 84 -10.97 8.67 -18.80
CA ILE A 84 -9.90 9.30 -18.01
C ILE A 84 -9.89 8.73 -16.59
N GLY A 85 -11.07 8.57 -15.97
CA GLY A 85 -11.23 7.95 -14.67
C GLY A 85 -10.73 6.50 -14.64
N GLU A 86 -11.01 5.74 -15.69
CA GLU A 86 -10.44 4.40 -15.90
C GLU A 86 -8.92 4.47 -15.95
N LYS A 87 -8.35 5.36 -16.77
CA LYS A 87 -6.89 5.53 -16.89
C LYS A 87 -6.24 5.88 -15.54
N VAL A 88 -6.79 6.84 -14.82
CA VAL A 88 -6.29 7.24 -13.49
C VAL A 88 -6.43 6.07 -12.50
N GLY A 89 -7.56 5.36 -12.49
CA GLY A 89 -7.81 4.25 -11.57
C GLY A 89 -7.01 2.97 -11.86
N VAL A 90 -6.77 2.65 -13.13
CA VAL A 90 -6.17 1.39 -13.58
C VAL A 90 -4.67 1.55 -13.88
N GLU A 91 -4.28 2.59 -14.59
CA GLU A 91 -2.88 2.82 -14.97
C GLU A 91 -2.14 3.65 -13.92
N GLY A 92 -2.81 4.63 -13.30
CA GLY A 92 -2.21 5.50 -12.28
C GLY A 92 -2.17 4.85 -10.89
N VAL A 93 -3.34 4.78 -10.24
CA VAL A 93 -3.49 4.21 -8.90
C VAL A 93 -3.28 2.69 -8.91
N ASN A 94 -3.69 2.04 -9.99
CA ASN A 94 -3.74 0.58 -10.14
C ASN A 94 -4.61 -0.10 -9.07
N CYS A 95 -5.88 0.34 -8.97
CA CYS A 95 -6.86 -0.13 -8.00
C CYS A 95 -7.00 -1.67 -7.95
N PHE A 96 -6.80 -2.36 -9.08
CA PHE A 96 -6.99 -3.80 -9.21
C PHE A 96 -5.82 -4.66 -8.70
N GLU A 97 -4.73 -4.07 -8.18
CA GLU A 97 -3.76 -4.83 -7.38
C GLU A 97 -4.35 -5.29 -6.05
N CYS A 98 -5.25 -4.48 -5.47
CA CYS A 98 -5.93 -4.80 -4.22
C CYS A 98 -7.41 -5.14 -4.42
N HIS A 99 -8.09 -4.49 -5.36
CA HIS A 99 -9.50 -4.76 -5.62
C HIS A 99 -9.70 -5.91 -6.60
N GLN A 100 -10.85 -6.59 -6.50
CA GLN A 100 -11.24 -7.59 -7.49
C GLN A 100 -11.27 -6.97 -8.90
N GLY A 101 -10.62 -7.63 -9.86
CA GLY A 101 -10.64 -7.25 -11.27
C GLY A 101 -12.05 -7.26 -11.85
N LEU A 102 -12.26 -6.52 -12.93
CA LEU A 102 -13.57 -6.41 -13.60
C LEU A 102 -14.08 -7.74 -14.16
N ASP A 103 -13.19 -8.68 -14.46
CA ASP A 103 -13.49 -10.06 -14.85
C ASP A 103 -13.87 -10.96 -13.67
N GLY A 104 -13.92 -10.41 -12.46
CA GLY A 104 -14.17 -11.15 -11.23
C GLY A 104 -12.95 -11.90 -10.70
N SER A 105 -11.75 -11.69 -11.27
CA SER A 105 -10.53 -12.25 -10.72
C SER A 105 -10.15 -11.57 -9.40
N TYR A 106 -9.75 -12.37 -8.41
CA TYR A 106 -9.15 -11.87 -7.17
C TYR A 106 -7.65 -12.09 -7.23
N GLN A 107 -6.87 -11.04 -6.90
CA GLN A 107 -5.49 -11.21 -6.46
C GLN A 107 -5.52 -12.14 -5.22
N LYS A 108 -4.76 -13.24 -5.29
CA LYS A 108 -4.98 -14.43 -4.43
C LYS A 108 -4.48 -14.29 -2.99
N ASP A 109 -3.92 -13.14 -2.60
CA ASP A 109 -3.36 -12.96 -1.25
C ASP A 109 -4.34 -12.25 -0.30
N PRO A 110 -4.72 -12.84 0.86
CA PRO A 110 -5.78 -12.33 1.74
C PRO A 110 -5.53 -10.95 2.36
N ILE A 111 -4.27 -10.49 2.41
CA ILE A 111 -3.90 -9.15 2.90
C ILE A 111 -4.40 -8.05 1.96
N ALA A 112 -4.57 -8.37 0.67
CA ALA A 112 -5.09 -7.48 -0.36
C ALA A 112 -6.60 -7.66 -0.58
N TRP A 113 -7.39 -8.17 0.37
CA TRP A 113 -8.84 -8.31 0.17
C TRP A 113 -9.55 -6.95 0.26
N ALA A 114 -9.49 -6.18 -0.83
CA ALA A 114 -10.35 -5.04 -1.02
C ALA A 114 -11.68 -5.49 -1.70
N PRO A 115 -12.80 -4.80 -1.42
CA PRO A 115 -14.11 -5.18 -1.96
C PRO A 115 -14.15 -5.05 -3.49
N ALA A 116 -15.03 -5.82 -4.12
CA ALA A 116 -15.28 -5.72 -5.55
C ALA A 116 -15.80 -4.32 -5.93
N LEU A 117 -15.08 -3.62 -6.81
CA LEU A 117 -15.46 -2.28 -7.26
C LEU A 117 -16.68 -2.31 -8.20
N THR A 118 -16.96 -3.44 -8.84
CA THR A 118 -18.09 -3.63 -9.77
C THR A 118 -19.47 -3.45 -9.14
N ASN A 119 -19.59 -3.46 -7.81
CA ASN A 119 -20.86 -3.23 -7.11
C ASN A 119 -20.94 -1.83 -6.48
N THR A 120 -20.03 -0.90 -6.84
CA THR A 120 -19.97 0.44 -6.21
C THR A 120 -21.30 1.19 -6.38
N GLN A 121 -21.82 1.23 -7.60
CA GLN A 121 -23.11 1.87 -7.92
C GLN A 121 -24.30 1.29 -7.13
N ASP A 122 -24.27 -0.01 -6.82
CA ASP A 122 -25.38 -0.70 -6.17
C ASP A 122 -25.33 -0.63 -4.64
N ARG A 123 -24.18 -0.25 -4.05
CA ARG A 123 -23.91 -0.46 -2.62
C ARG A 123 -23.44 0.76 -1.87
N LEU A 124 -22.82 1.73 -2.52
CA LEU A 124 -22.10 2.80 -1.85
C LEU A 124 -22.67 4.16 -2.25
N ARG A 125 -22.89 5.03 -1.26
CA ARG A 125 -23.32 6.41 -1.49
C ARG A 125 -22.19 7.26 -2.03
N GLU A 126 -22.51 8.18 -2.94
CA GLU A 126 -21.54 9.03 -3.64
C GLU A 126 -20.60 9.75 -2.68
N GLU A 127 -21.17 10.48 -1.74
CA GLU A 127 -20.45 11.30 -0.79
C GLU A 127 -19.50 10.45 0.06
N TRP A 128 -19.96 9.25 0.44
CA TRP A 128 -19.14 8.32 1.21
C TRP A 128 -17.96 7.79 0.39
N VAL A 129 -18.16 7.42 -0.87
CA VAL A 129 -17.06 6.95 -1.73
C VAL A 129 -16.07 8.08 -1.99
N ARG A 130 -16.55 9.32 -2.15
CA ARG A 130 -15.67 10.49 -2.36
C ARG A 130 -14.78 10.72 -1.16
N GLU A 131 -15.36 10.74 0.04
CA GLU A 131 -14.61 10.89 1.29
C GLU A 131 -13.64 9.72 1.50
N TRP A 132 -14.08 8.49 1.18
CA TRP A 132 -13.25 7.30 1.26
C TRP A 132 -12.03 7.36 0.33
N ILE A 133 -12.20 7.74 -0.93
CA ILE A 133 -11.08 7.86 -1.88
C ILE A 133 -10.18 9.04 -1.51
N TRP A 134 -10.76 10.15 -1.02
CA TRP A 134 -10.01 11.34 -0.63
C TRP A 134 -9.11 11.11 0.58
N ASN A 135 -9.65 10.50 1.65
CA ASN A 135 -8.89 10.22 2.87
C ASN A 135 -9.43 8.98 3.60
N PRO A 136 -9.01 7.77 3.18
CA PRO A 136 -9.49 6.52 3.74
C PRO A 136 -9.24 6.40 5.25
N ALA A 137 -8.08 6.88 5.72
CA ALA A 137 -7.69 6.80 7.12
C ALA A 137 -8.54 7.71 8.03
N ALA A 138 -9.09 8.81 7.50
CA ALA A 138 -10.04 9.65 8.24
C ALA A 138 -11.41 8.97 8.39
N VAL A 139 -11.84 8.20 7.38
CA VAL A 139 -13.12 7.47 7.43
C VAL A 139 -13.00 6.19 8.25
N TYR A 140 -11.91 5.43 8.09
CA TYR A 140 -11.60 4.22 8.87
C TYR A 140 -10.11 4.16 9.25
N PRO A 141 -9.76 4.62 10.47
CA PRO A 141 -8.39 4.59 10.95
C PRO A 141 -7.79 3.18 10.98
N GLY A 142 -6.58 3.02 10.43
CA GLY A 142 -5.89 1.73 10.35
C GLY A 142 -6.30 0.86 9.15
N THR A 143 -7.07 1.42 8.20
CA THR A 143 -7.37 0.77 6.93
C THR A 143 -6.12 0.46 6.10
N SER A 144 -6.14 -0.66 5.38
CA SER A 144 -5.14 -0.99 4.36
C SER A 144 -5.35 -0.23 3.05
N MET A 145 -6.51 0.41 2.86
CA MET A 145 -6.74 1.29 1.70
C MET A 145 -5.77 2.48 1.77
N PRO A 146 -4.83 2.60 0.82
CA PRO A 146 -3.88 3.68 0.86
C PRO A 146 -4.53 4.99 0.47
N ASP A 147 -3.94 6.07 0.94
CA ASP A 147 -4.32 7.40 0.53
C ASP A 147 -3.59 7.74 -0.78
N ASN A 148 -4.39 7.78 -1.86
CA ASN A 148 -3.93 7.92 -3.24
C ASN A 148 -3.95 9.37 -3.75
N PHE A 149 -4.62 10.29 -3.05
CA PHE A 149 -4.93 11.63 -3.60
C PHE A 149 -4.68 12.79 -2.62
N SER A 150 -4.14 12.52 -1.43
CA SER A 150 -3.90 13.57 -0.42
C SER A 150 -2.60 14.38 -0.59
N ALA A 151 -1.75 14.04 -1.55
CA ALA A 151 -0.54 14.83 -1.81
C ALA A 151 -0.93 16.28 -2.13
N HIS A 152 -0.08 17.24 -1.75
CA HIS A 152 -0.32 18.65 -2.04
C HIS A 152 -0.34 18.90 -3.56
N GLU A 153 0.65 18.32 -4.25
CA GLU A 153 0.70 18.31 -5.70
C GLU A 153 -0.19 17.19 -6.27
N PRO A 154 -0.94 17.46 -7.35
CA PRO A 154 -1.71 16.43 -8.05
C PRO A 154 -0.83 15.28 -8.57
N GLN A 155 -1.18 14.03 -8.24
CA GLN A 155 -0.25 12.90 -8.48
C GLN A 155 -0.34 12.32 -9.90
N TYR A 156 -1.54 12.14 -10.44
CA TYR A 156 -1.73 11.39 -11.70
C TYR A 156 -1.78 12.31 -12.93
N GLN A 157 -0.79 13.21 -13.03
CA GLN A 157 -0.72 14.21 -14.11
C GLN A 157 -0.45 13.59 -15.49
N GLU A 158 0.19 12.42 -15.55
CA GLU A 158 0.38 11.71 -16.82
C GLU A 158 -0.96 11.15 -17.36
N GLN A 159 -1.83 10.70 -16.45
CA GLN A 159 -3.14 10.14 -16.81
C GLN A 159 -4.17 11.25 -17.03
N TYR A 160 -4.10 12.35 -16.27
CA TYR A 160 -4.98 13.50 -16.40
C TYR A 160 -4.22 14.84 -16.25
N PRO A 161 -3.58 15.34 -17.31
CA PRO A 161 -2.78 16.56 -17.27
C PRO A 161 -3.59 17.81 -16.87
N GLY A 162 -3.00 18.69 -16.06
CA GLY A 162 -3.60 19.96 -15.63
C GLY A 162 -4.73 19.83 -14.61
N SER A 163 -5.07 18.61 -14.18
CA SER A 163 -6.17 18.36 -13.24
C SER A 163 -5.74 18.50 -11.77
N SER A 164 -6.69 18.82 -10.90
CA SER A 164 -6.49 18.74 -9.44
C SER A 164 -6.82 17.34 -8.91
N ASN A 165 -6.34 16.99 -7.71
CA ASN A 165 -6.70 15.71 -7.06
C ASN A 165 -8.22 15.53 -6.93
N GLY A 166 -8.97 16.61 -6.67
CA GLY A 166 -10.44 16.54 -6.61
C GLY A 166 -11.08 16.17 -7.95
N VAL A 167 -10.59 16.76 -9.04
CA VAL A 167 -11.04 16.47 -10.41
C VAL A 167 -10.67 15.04 -10.82
N GLN A 168 -9.49 14.55 -10.42
CA GLN A 168 -9.08 13.16 -10.65
C GLN A 168 -9.99 12.18 -9.89
N ILE A 169 -10.32 12.48 -8.63
CA ILE A 169 -11.27 11.68 -7.86
C ILE A 169 -12.64 11.71 -8.51
N ASP A 170 -13.12 12.88 -8.95
CA ASP A 170 -14.41 12.96 -9.64
C ASP A 170 -14.40 12.08 -10.91
N ALA A 171 -13.31 12.06 -11.68
CA ALA A 171 -13.21 11.22 -12.88
C ALA A 171 -13.26 9.72 -12.52
N ILE A 172 -12.55 9.30 -11.47
CA ILE A 172 -12.66 7.93 -10.94
C ILE A 172 -14.09 7.63 -10.49
N MET A 173 -14.77 8.59 -9.90
CA MET A 173 -16.14 8.43 -9.42
C MET A 173 -17.11 8.24 -10.58
N ASP A 174 -16.95 9.00 -11.66
CA ASP A 174 -17.72 8.78 -12.89
C ASP A 174 -17.43 7.41 -13.47
N TRP A 175 -16.18 6.96 -13.47
CA TRP A 175 -15.84 5.61 -13.93
C TRP A 175 -16.42 4.50 -13.02
N LEU A 176 -16.20 4.55 -11.70
CA LEU A 176 -16.62 3.54 -10.72
C LEU A 176 -18.14 3.32 -10.72
N TYR A 177 -18.90 4.39 -10.88
CA TYR A 177 -20.36 4.34 -10.92
C TYR A 177 -20.92 4.01 -12.30
N ASN A 178 -20.06 3.90 -13.32
CA ASN A 178 -20.42 3.44 -14.67
C ASN A 178 -19.70 2.14 -15.06
N LEU A 179 -19.09 1.44 -14.10
CA LEU A 179 -18.47 0.13 -14.33
C LEU A 179 -19.51 -0.88 -14.85
N GLY A 180 -19.35 -1.33 -16.09
CA GLY A 180 -20.29 -2.25 -16.74
C GLY A 180 -21.51 -1.58 -17.38
N GLY A 181 -21.60 -0.25 -17.33
CA GLY A 181 -22.34 0.54 -18.31
C GLY A 181 -21.43 0.74 -19.51
N SER A 182 -21.87 0.35 -20.70
CA SER A 182 -21.15 0.66 -21.94
C SER A 182 -20.81 2.15 -21.95
N ALA A 183 -19.53 2.50 -22.15
CA ALA A 183 -19.22 3.73 -22.88
C ALA A 183 -20.15 3.80 -24.09
N PRO A 184 -20.62 4.98 -24.54
CA PRO A 184 -21.54 5.05 -25.68
C PRO A 184 -20.91 4.23 -26.80
N SER A 185 -21.49 3.04 -27.00
CA SER A 185 -21.03 2.13 -28.01
C SER A 185 -21.14 2.94 -29.28
N GLN A 186 -20.05 2.98 -30.04
CA GLN A 186 -20.13 3.24 -31.47
C GLN A 186 -21.46 2.68 -31.97
N SER A 187 -22.27 3.58 -32.52
CA SER A 187 -23.52 3.36 -33.23
C SER A 187 -24.15 1.99 -33.00
N VAL A 188 -25.36 1.97 -32.42
CA VAL A 188 -26.27 0.82 -32.41
C VAL A 188 -26.39 0.25 -33.84
N GLY A 189 -25.45 -0.64 -34.16
CA GLY A 189 -25.41 -1.43 -35.36
C GLY A 189 -26.22 -2.66 -35.05
N GLN A 190 -27.53 -2.51 -35.24
CA GLN A 190 -28.40 -3.54 -35.77
C GLN A 190 -28.11 -4.96 -35.24
N LEU A 191 -28.72 -5.31 -34.11
CA LEU A 191 -28.89 -6.70 -33.70
C LEU A 191 -29.57 -7.46 -34.85
N ASN A 192 -28.83 -8.36 -35.47
CA ASN A 192 -29.34 -9.27 -36.47
C ASN A 192 -30.18 -10.35 -35.76
N LEU A 193 -31.48 -10.11 -35.67
CA LEU A 193 -32.49 -10.97 -35.03
C LEU A 193 -32.74 -12.29 -35.79
N ASP A 194 -32.07 -12.53 -36.92
CA ASP A 194 -32.27 -13.74 -37.73
C ASP A 194 -31.48 -14.98 -37.22
N ALA A 195 -30.73 -14.86 -36.12
CA ALA A 195 -29.81 -15.90 -35.65
C ALA A 195 -30.17 -16.55 -34.31
N VAL A 196 -31.31 -16.22 -33.71
CA VAL A 196 -31.78 -16.83 -32.46
C VAL A 196 -33.13 -17.48 -32.69
N ASP A 197 -33.18 -18.80 -32.58
CA ASP A 197 -34.40 -19.58 -32.60
C ASP A 197 -35.28 -19.21 -31.40
N ASP A 198 -36.54 -18.84 -31.68
CA ASP A 198 -37.52 -18.39 -30.68
C ASP A 198 -37.69 -19.40 -29.54
N ASP A 199 -37.51 -20.69 -29.81
CA ASP A 199 -37.57 -21.75 -28.81
C ASP A 199 -36.38 -21.71 -27.83
N GLN A 200 -35.19 -21.29 -28.27
CA GLN A 200 -34.04 -21.10 -27.38
C GLN A 200 -34.21 -19.88 -26.48
N LEU A 201 -34.77 -18.79 -27.03
CA LEU A 201 -35.06 -17.58 -26.27
C LEU A 201 -36.12 -17.86 -25.18
N LEU A 202 -37.18 -18.60 -25.52
CA LEU A 202 -38.23 -18.99 -24.59
C LEU A 202 -37.73 -19.99 -23.52
N ALA A 203 -36.82 -20.90 -23.86
CA ALA A 203 -36.20 -21.81 -22.90
C ALA A 203 -35.33 -21.07 -21.88
N ILE A 204 -34.56 -20.07 -22.32
CA ILE A 204 -33.74 -19.22 -21.43
C ILE A 204 -34.65 -18.42 -20.48
N LEU A 205 -35.73 -17.83 -21.00
CA LEU A 205 -36.66 -17.02 -20.20
C LEU A 205 -37.44 -17.86 -19.19
N ARG A 206 -37.85 -19.08 -19.54
CA ARG A 206 -38.49 -20.02 -18.60
C ARG A 206 -37.51 -20.57 -17.55
N SER A 207 -36.25 -20.83 -17.94
CA SER A 207 -35.21 -21.29 -17.01
C SER A 207 -34.85 -20.26 -15.94
N ARG A 208 -35.15 -18.98 -16.21
CA ARG A 208 -34.97 -17.84 -15.29
C ARG A 208 -36.26 -17.45 -14.56
N GLY A 209 -37.30 -18.29 -14.63
CA GLY A 209 -38.51 -18.15 -13.82
C GLY A 209 -39.46 -17.04 -14.26
N VAL A 210 -39.31 -16.52 -15.48
CA VAL A 210 -40.22 -15.50 -16.03
C VAL A 210 -41.56 -16.16 -16.38
N GLN A 211 -42.64 -15.72 -15.73
CA GLN A 211 -44.00 -16.08 -16.11
C GLN A 211 -44.62 -14.96 -16.95
N PHE A 212 -45.15 -15.32 -18.10
CA PHE A 212 -45.88 -14.40 -18.97
C PHE A 212 -47.36 -14.46 -18.63
N THR A 213 -47.92 -13.35 -18.18
CA THR A 213 -49.37 -13.12 -18.20
C THR A 213 -49.72 -12.36 -19.46
N ASP A 214 -50.67 -12.90 -20.22
CA ASP A 214 -51.23 -12.25 -21.41
C ASP A 214 -51.91 -10.94 -21.01
N MET A 215 -51.39 -9.83 -21.53
CA MET A 215 -51.94 -8.49 -21.40
C MET A 215 -52.29 -7.94 -22.79
N SER A 216 -53.12 -8.65 -23.53
CA SER A 216 -53.96 -8.02 -24.55
C SER A 216 -55.11 -7.29 -23.84
N ASP A 217 -54.86 -6.08 -23.34
CA ASP A 217 -55.82 -4.98 -23.30
C ASP A 217 -55.20 -3.77 -22.60
N HIS A 218 -55.51 -2.58 -23.11
CA HIS A 218 -55.12 -1.23 -22.68
C HIS A 218 -54.02 -0.57 -23.54
N ASN A 219 -54.43 -0.32 -24.79
CA ASN A 219 -53.90 0.72 -25.63
C ASN A 219 -54.71 2.00 -25.35
N GLN A 220 -54.09 3.08 -24.88
CA GLN A 220 -54.64 4.43 -25.09
C GLN A 220 -53.55 5.50 -25.13
N ALA A 221 -53.62 6.27 -26.21
CA ALA A 221 -52.68 7.27 -26.67
C ALA A 221 -52.75 8.60 -25.90
N GLY A 222 -51.64 9.34 -25.91
CA GLY A 222 -51.55 10.76 -25.56
C GLY A 222 -50.48 11.42 -26.43
N GLU A 223 -50.86 12.52 -27.07
CA GLU A 223 -50.22 13.23 -28.20
C GLU A 223 -48.98 14.08 -27.83
N PRO A 224 -48.17 14.51 -28.83
CA PRO A 224 -46.86 15.15 -28.64
C PRO A 224 -46.96 16.67 -28.45
N VAL A 225 -45.95 17.27 -27.79
CA VAL A 225 -45.81 18.73 -27.65
C VAL A 225 -44.42 19.17 -28.15
N GLU A 226 -44.46 20.28 -28.88
CA GLU A 226 -43.44 20.89 -29.75
C GLU A 226 -42.17 21.42 -29.09
N GLU A 227 -41.10 21.45 -29.91
CA GLU A 227 -39.81 22.11 -29.73
C GLU A 227 -39.91 23.65 -29.85
N PRO A 228 -38.91 24.40 -29.33
CA PRO A 228 -38.46 25.56 -30.10
C PRO A 228 -36.93 25.75 -30.21
N GLU A 229 -36.54 25.96 -31.46
CA GLU A 229 -35.57 26.88 -32.09
C GLU A 229 -34.17 27.19 -31.50
N VAL A 230 -33.21 26.76 -32.34
CA VAL A 230 -31.88 27.27 -32.72
C VAL A 230 -31.65 28.79 -32.57
N ILE A 231 -30.47 29.16 -32.05
CA ILE A 231 -29.79 30.44 -32.35
C ILE A 231 -28.32 30.15 -32.66
N GLU A 232 -27.82 30.80 -33.70
CA GLU A 232 -26.58 30.57 -34.45
C GLU A 232 -25.28 31.08 -33.78
N GLU A 233 -24.19 30.64 -34.39
CA GLU A 233 -22.75 30.74 -34.14
C GLU A 233 -22.17 32.17 -34.09
N GLU A 234 -21.06 32.34 -33.35
CA GLU A 234 -19.96 33.24 -33.75
C GLU A 234 -18.57 32.63 -33.40
N GLU A 235 -17.63 32.86 -34.31
CA GLU A 235 -16.30 32.26 -34.54
C GLU A 235 -15.15 32.78 -33.64
N PRO A 236 -13.94 32.16 -33.68
CA PRO A 236 -12.94 32.20 -32.61
C PRO A 236 -11.94 33.37 -32.71
N LEU A 237 -11.33 33.72 -31.57
CA LEU A 237 -10.23 34.70 -31.49
C LEU A 237 -8.87 34.01 -31.31
N GLU A 238 -7.91 34.53 -32.08
CA GLU A 238 -6.56 34.05 -32.36
C GLU A 238 -5.61 33.97 -31.15
N GLU A 239 -4.71 32.99 -31.20
CA GLU A 239 -3.52 32.84 -30.37
C GLU A 239 -2.41 33.83 -30.77
N PRO A 240 -1.60 34.34 -29.83
CA PRO A 240 -0.29 34.87 -30.14
C PRO A 240 0.85 33.94 -29.69
N ALA A 241 1.59 33.49 -30.72
CA ALA A 241 3.03 33.24 -30.86
C ALA A 241 3.91 32.95 -29.62
N GLU A 242 4.58 31.80 -29.72
CA GLU A 242 5.73 31.32 -28.95
C GLU A 242 6.99 32.19 -29.18
N GLU A 243 7.78 32.39 -28.13
CA GLU A 243 9.19 32.83 -28.21
C GLU A 243 10.10 31.78 -27.57
N ASP A 244 11.02 31.24 -28.38
CA ASP A 244 12.06 30.28 -28.00
C ASP A 244 13.12 30.88 -27.05
N PRO A 245 13.53 30.17 -25.98
CA PRO A 245 14.80 30.45 -25.32
C PRO A 245 15.95 29.56 -25.85
N VAL A 246 17.02 30.28 -26.16
CA VAL A 246 18.34 29.88 -26.66
C VAL A 246 19.00 28.76 -25.84
N LEU A 247 19.45 27.72 -26.54
CA LEU A 247 20.34 26.67 -26.03
C LEU A 247 21.76 27.21 -25.82
N VAL A 248 22.27 27.06 -24.59
CA VAL A 248 23.69 27.23 -24.25
C VAL A 248 24.24 25.85 -23.91
N ASP A 249 25.23 25.42 -24.70
CA ASP A 249 25.94 24.16 -24.61
C ASP A 249 27.12 24.29 -23.61
N PRO A 250 27.29 23.38 -22.64
CA PRO A 250 28.58 23.22 -21.97
C PRO A 250 29.29 21.93 -22.37
N GLU A 251 30.57 22.14 -22.70
CA GLU A 251 31.61 21.19 -23.07
C GLU A 251 31.64 19.88 -22.28
N VAL A 252 31.80 18.80 -23.03
CA VAL A 252 32.11 17.44 -22.56
C VAL A 252 33.63 17.30 -22.39
N GLU A 253 34.10 17.08 -21.15
CA GLU A 253 35.44 16.55 -20.89
C GLU A 253 35.37 15.01 -20.77
N ASP A 254 36.18 14.34 -21.57
CA ASP A 254 36.43 12.90 -21.60
C ASP A 254 37.26 12.46 -20.37
N PRO A 255 36.91 11.38 -19.64
CA PRO A 255 37.84 10.75 -18.72
C PRO A 255 38.58 9.57 -19.36
N GLU A 256 39.90 9.61 -19.24
CA GLU A 256 40.84 8.56 -19.64
C GLU A 256 40.58 7.21 -18.96
N VAL A 257 40.77 6.16 -19.73
CA VAL A 257 40.72 4.74 -19.34
C VAL A 257 42.02 4.31 -18.65
N MET A 258 41.91 3.70 -17.46
CA MET A 258 42.92 2.77 -16.94
C MET A 258 42.29 1.65 -16.08
N GLU A 259 42.46 0.40 -16.52
CA GLU A 259 42.25 -0.84 -15.74
C GLU A 259 43.62 -1.43 -15.29
N PRO A 260 43.72 -2.59 -14.59
CA PRO A 260 43.36 -2.86 -13.19
C PRO A 260 44.53 -3.54 -12.40
N GLU A 261 44.63 -3.38 -11.08
CA GLU A 261 45.50 -4.24 -10.23
C GLU A 261 44.77 -4.71 -8.95
N THR A 262 44.87 -6.00 -8.65
CA THR A 262 44.36 -6.71 -7.44
C THR A 262 45.51 -6.97 -6.44
N PRO A 263 45.26 -7.57 -5.24
CA PRO A 263 44.56 -7.08 -4.04
C PRO A 263 45.54 -6.87 -2.86
N VAL A 264 45.21 -6.03 -1.87
CA VAL A 264 45.98 -5.91 -0.61
C VAL A 264 45.03 -5.93 0.58
N ASP A 265 45.29 -6.81 1.54
CA ASP A 265 44.57 -6.90 2.83
C ASP A 265 44.63 -5.57 3.62
N PRO A 266 43.59 -5.22 4.41
CA PRO A 266 43.49 -3.91 5.04
C PRO A 266 44.39 -3.79 6.28
N ILE A 267 45.18 -2.72 6.32
CA ILE A 267 45.81 -2.21 7.54
C ILE A 267 44.72 -1.44 8.32
N PRO A 268 44.42 -1.76 9.60
CA PRO A 268 43.49 -0.95 10.38
C PRO A 268 44.12 0.43 10.69
N ALA A 269 43.37 1.49 10.40
CA ALA A 269 43.76 2.88 10.62
C ALA A 269 43.96 3.19 12.13
N PRO A 270 44.82 4.17 12.48
CA PRO A 270 45.03 4.58 13.87
C PRO A 270 43.76 5.20 14.45
N VAL A 271 43.28 4.60 15.55
CA VAL A 271 42.10 5.00 16.33
C VAL A 271 42.35 6.39 16.94
N ALA A 272 41.60 7.40 16.53
CA ALA A 272 41.67 8.75 17.11
C ALA A 272 41.28 8.69 18.60
N ALA A 273 41.91 9.52 19.44
CA ALA A 273 41.61 9.58 20.87
C ALA A 273 40.09 9.79 21.11
N GLY A 274 39.48 8.92 21.90
CA GLY A 274 38.03 8.92 22.12
C GLY A 274 37.20 8.38 20.95
N SER A 275 37.67 7.37 20.22
CA SER A 275 36.83 6.62 19.28
C SER A 275 36.49 5.22 19.82
N LEU A 276 35.30 4.74 19.47
CA LEU A 276 34.82 3.40 19.79
C LEU A 276 34.61 2.66 18.48
N VAL A 277 35.36 1.58 18.27
CA VAL A 277 35.14 0.66 17.15
C VAL A 277 34.47 -0.61 17.67
N GLY A 278 33.65 -1.25 16.86
CA GLY A 278 33.08 -2.51 17.26
C GLY A 278 32.59 -3.35 16.11
N ARG A 279 32.26 -4.58 16.44
CA ARG A 279 31.73 -5.57 15.51
C ARG A 279 30.57 -6.29 16.16
N VAL A 280 29.49 -6.49 15.41
CA VAL A 280 28.33 -7.27 15.86
C VAL A 280 28.34 -8.60 15.12
N VAL A 281 28.38 -9.68 15.87
CA VAL A 281 28.45 -11.04 15.32
C VAL A 281 27.25 -11.88 15.74
N TYR A 282 26.85 -12.79 14.87
CA TYR A 282 25.78 -13.73 15.14
C TYR A 282 26.23 -14.77 16.16
N ASP A 283 25.42 -14.97 17.20
CA ASP A 283 25.69 -15.96 18.24
C ASP A 283 25.12 -17.32 17.86
N GLY A 284 26.02 -18.23 17.49
CA GLY A 284 25.70 -19.58 17.04
C GLY A 284 25.78 -19.74 15.53
N VAL A 285 25.00 -20.69 14.99
CA VAL A 285 24.96 -20.97 13.54
C VAL A 285 23.86 -20.10 12.92
N PRO A 286 24.19 -19.19 11.99
CA PRO A 286 23.19 -18.38 11.29
C PRO A 286 22.22 -19.26 10.51
N PRO A 287 20.91 -18.93 10.49
CA PRO A 287 19.97 -19.65 9.64
C PRO A 287 20.31 -19.41 8.17
N SER A 288 20.10 -20.42 7.33
CA SER A 288 20.17 -20.26 5.88
C SER A 288 18.95 -19.48 5.42
N MET A 289 19.17 -18.24 4.97
CA MET A 289 18.13 -17.40 4.39
C MET A 289 17.78 -17.90 2.98
N LYS A 290 16.50 -18.12 2.73
CA LYS A 290 16.00 -18.45 1.40
C LYS A 290 15.68 -17.16 0.66
N PRO A 291 15.89 -17.09 -0.65
CA PRO A 291 15.38 -15.98 -1.45
C PRO A 291 13.88 -15.79 -1.25
N LEU A 292 13.44 -14.54 -1.28
CA LEU A 292 12.04 -14.16 -1.23
C LEU A 292 11.31 -14.77 -2.43
N VAL A 293 10.12 -15.29 -2.16
CA VAL A 293 9.22 -15.77 -3.22
C VAL A 293 8.48 -14.56 -3.77
N ILE A 294 8.98 -14.02 -4.87
CA ILE A 294 8.34 -12.94 -5.62
C ILE A 294 7.61 -13.58 -6.81
N LYS A 295 6.28 -13.44 -6.84
CA LYS A 295 5.48 -13.97 -7.95
C LYS A 295 5.53 -13.00 -9.13
N ALA A 296 5.45 -13.53 -10.34
CA ALA A 296 5.60 -12.76 -11.57
C ALA A 296 4.48 -11.73 -11.78
N ASP A 297 3.26 -12.04 -11.32
CA ASP A 297 2.13 -11.11 -11.31
C ASP A 297 2.38 -9.93 -10.38
N GLN A 298 2.86 -10.19 -9.16
CA GLN A 298 3.14 -9.12 -8.19
C GLN A 298 4.35 -8.27 -8.62
N ALA A 299 5.31 -8.82 -9.35
CA ALA A 299 6.47 -8.08 -9.88
C ALA A 299 6.19 -7.36 -11.22
N LYS A 300 4.95 -7.34 -11.70
CA LYS A 300 4.60 -6.73 -12.98
C LYS A 300 4.90 -5.23 -12.94
N GLY A 301 5.65 -4.75 -13.94
CA GLY A 301 6.04 -3.33 -14.06
C GLY A 301 7.26 -2.95 -13.21
N CYS A 302 7.72 -3.81 -12.32
CA CYS A 302 9.03 -3.69 -11.71
C CYS A 302 10.14 -4.01 -12.72
N CYS A 303 11.29 -3.33 -12.62
CA CYS A 303 12.50 -3.65 -13.39
C CYS A 303 12.25 -3.71 -14.92
N THR A 304 11.70 -2.64 -15.48
CA THR A 304 11.33 -2.53 -16.91
C THR A 304 12.51 -2.54 -17.87
N ASP A 305 13.74 -2.43 -17.36
CA ASP A 305 15.01 -2.57 -18.10
C ASP A 305 15.35 -4.04 -18.44
N GLY A 306 14.49 -4.99 -18.07
CA GLY A 306 14.69 -6.42 -18.29
C GLY A 306 15.47 -7.12 -17.18
N SER A 307 15.84 -6.40 -16.11
CA SER A 307 16.36 -7.01 -14.90
C SER A 307 15.23 -7.70 -14.11
N THR A 308 15.59 -8.63 -13.24
CA THR A 308 14.64 -9.24 -12.30
C THR A 308 14.70 -8.51 -10.97
N VAL A 309 13.56 -8.37 -10.29
CA VAL A 309 13.51 -7.85 -8.92
C VAL A 309 14.49 -8.63 -8.04
N ASP A 310 15.37 -7.91 -7.35
CA ASP A 310 16.27 -8.48 -6.35
C ASP A 310 15.41 -9.24 -5.33
N ASN A 311 15.58 -10.56 -5.23
CA ASN A 311 14.82 -11.41 -4.31
C ASN A 311 15.60 -11.77 -3.04
N THR A 312 16.71 -11.08 -2.75
CA THR A 312 17.48 -11.29 -1.53
C THR A 312 16.61 -11.03 -0.30
N ASP A 313 16.58 -11.97 0.64
CA ASP A 313 15.97 -11.76 1.95
C ASP A 313 16.95 -11.02 2.85
N ARG A 314 16.76 -9.70 2.97
CA ARG A 314 17.61 -8.81 3.77
C ARG A 314 17.26 -8.87 5.27
N SER A 315 16.30 -9.69 5.68
CA SER A 315 15.79 -9.70 7.06
C SER A 315 16.84 -10.16 8.08
N LEU A 316 17.88 -10.87 7.63
CA LEU A 316 19.04 -11.24 8.43
C LEU A 316 20.22 -11.56 7.50
N MET A 317 21.13 -10.60 7.33
CA MET A 317 22.33 -10.77 6.52
C MET A 317 23.53 -11.01 7.42
N VAL A 318 24.13 -12.20 7.29
CA VAL A 318 25.29 -12.61 8.08
C VAL A 318 26.44 -13.00 7.17
N SER A 319 27.61 -12.37 7.34
CA SER A 319 28.80 -12.67 6.55
C SER A 319 29.42 -14.02 6.91
N ALA A 320 30.34 -14.52 6.08
CA ALA A 320 31.07 -15.75 6.36
C ALA A 320 31.85 -15.69 7.69
N GLY A 321 32.31 -14.49 8.09
CA GLY A 321 32.95 -14.23 9.38
C GLY A 321 31.98 -14.05 10.55
N GLY A 322 30.68 -14.31 10.34
CA GLY A 322 29.63 -14.17 11.35
C GLY A 322 29.15 -12.74 11.60
N GLY A 323 29.62 -11.76 10.83
CA GLY A 323 29.23 -10.35 11.02
C GLY A 323 27.79 -10.10 10.60
N ILE A 324 27.01 -9.34 11.38
CA ILE A 324 25.61 -9.05 11.07
C ILE A 324 25.49 -7.64 10.48
N GLN A 325 24.98 -7.55 9.25
CA GLN A 325 24.69 -6.26 8.59
C GLN A 325 23.39 -5.65 9.12
N TYR A 326 23.25 -4.33 9.00
CA TYR A 326 22.03 -3.59 9.33
C TYR A 326 21.61 -3.60 10.81
N VAL A 327 22.55 -3.85 11.72
CA VAL A 327 22.35 -3.63 13.16
C VAL A 327 22.49 -2.14 13.42
N VAL A 328 21.45 -1.53 13.97
CA VAL A 328 21.50 -0.16 14.46
C VAL A 328 22.12 -0.17 15.85
N VAL A 329 23.23 0.54 15.99
CA VAL A 329 23.97 0.70 17.24
C VAL A 329 23.82 2.13 17.70
N THR A 330 23.37 2.35 18.93
CA THR A 330 23.25 3.70 19.51
C THR A 330 23.97 3.82 20.84
N LEU A 331 24.51 5.01 21.09
CA LEU A 331 25.19 5.38 22.33
C LEU A 331 24.79 6.80 22.75
N THR A 332 24.47 6.96 24.03
CA THR A 332 24.15 8.26 24.62
C THR A 332 25.24 8.64 25.63
N VAL A 333 25.93 9.75 25.38
CA VAL A 333 26.91 10.34 26.30
C VAL A 333 26.17 11.22 27.30
N PRO A 334 26.23 10.93 28.62
CA PRO A 334 25.56 11.76 29.62
C PRO A 334 26.03 13.21 29.57
N GLY A 335 25.09 14.16 29.59
CA GLY A 335 25.37 15.60 29.56
C GLY A 335 25.73 16.16 28.17
N ALA A 336 25.83 15.32 27.14
CA ALA A 336 25.88 15.78 25.75
C ALA A 336 24.47 15.83 25.15
N SER A 337 24.24 16.82 24.29
CA SER A 337 22.99 16.94 23.54
C SER A 337 23.00 15.98 22.34
N ALA A 338 21.82 15.48 21.97
CA ALA A 338 21.64 14.79 20.70
C ALA A 338 22.00 15.73 19.53
N PRO A 339 22.50 15.21 18.40
CA PRO A 339 22.68 15.98 17.18
C PRO A 339 21.39 16.67 16.75
N ALA A 340 21.54 17.83 16.11
CA ALA A 340 20.41 18.56 15.57
C ALA A 340 19.67 17.71 14.51
N PRO A 341 18.34 17.86 14.38
CA PRO A 341 17.61 17.22 13.30
C PRO A 341 18.19 17.63 11.95
N VAL A 342 18.28 16.67 11.04
CA VAL A 342 18.47 16.99 9.62
C VAL A 342 17.13 17.37 9.01
N ASP A 343 17.13 18.35 8.09
CA ASP A 343 15.90 18.89 7.49
C ASP A 343 15.12 17.80 6.75
N LYS A 344 15.81 17.02 5.90
CA LYS A 344 15.27 15.87 5.19
C LYS A 344 16.23 14.69 5.18
N HIS A 345 15.70 13.50 5.38
CA HIS A 345 16.41 12.23 5.18
C HIS A 345 15.72 11.45 4.07
N ALA A 346 16.43 11.17 2.98
CA ALA A 346 15.86 10.54 1.80
C ALA A 346 15.70 9.02 1.98
N LEU A 347 14.55 8.50 1.56
CA LEU A 347 14.31 7.09 1.28
C LEU A 347 13.67 6.99 -0.10
N ASP A 348 14.12 6.06 -0.92
CA ASP A 348 13.64 5.91 -2.29
C ASP A 348 12.98 4.55 -2.51
N GLN A 349 11.95 4.53 -3.35
CA GLN A 349 11.39 3.30 -3.92
C GLN A 349 12.04 3.14 -5.29
N ALA A 350 13.03 2.26 -5.35
CA ALA A 350 13.84 2.02 -6.52
C ALA A 350 14.13 0.54 -6.70
N LYS A 351 14.04 0.04 -7.94
CA LYS A 351 14.18 -1.38 -8.30
C LYS A 351 13.24 -2.27 -7.49
N CYS A 352 12.04 -1.76 -7.22
CA CYS A 352 11.02 -2.34 -6.36
C CYS A 352 11.55 -2.76 -4.99
N ARG A 353 12.32 -1.86 -4.38
CA ARG A 353 12.88 -1.94 -3.04
C ARG A 353 12.85 -0.56 -2.38
N PHE A 354 12.80 -0.54 -1.06
CA PHE A 354 13.05 0.69 -0.31
C PHE A 354 14.55 0.81 -0.05
N GLU A 355 15.13 1.94 -0.45
CA GLU A 355 16.54 2.23 -0.23
C GLU A 355 16.74 3.53 0.56
N PRO A 356 17.59 3.54 1.59
CA PRO A 356 18.29 2.37 2.13
C PRO A 356 17.34 1.44 2.92
N HIS A 357 17.71 0.16 3.04
CA HIS A 357 16.98 -0.85 3.81
C HIS A 357 16.83 -0.50 5.30
N VAL A 358 17.87 0.10 5.90
CA VAL A 358 17.86 0.60 7.28
C VAL A 358 18.44 2.00 7.33
N SER A 359 17.67 2.93 7.89
CA SER A 359 18.06 4.31 8.16
C SER A 359 18.07 4.60 9.65
N VAL A 360 18.92 5.53 10.07
CA VAL A 360 18.90 6.08 11.43
C VAL A 360 18.86 7.60 11.32
N VAL A 361 17.87 8.22 11.97
CA VAL A 361 17.66 9.67 11.89
C VAL A 361 17.45 10.26 13.28
N PRO A 362 17.88 11.50 13.54
CA PRO A 362 17.55 12.20 14.76
C PRO A 362 16.03 12.43 14.91
N VAL A 363 15.56 12.52 16.15
CA VAL A 363 14.22 13.03 16.45
C VAL A 363 14.04 14.43 15.87
N GLY A 364 12.89 14.68 15.25
CA GLY A 364 12.54 15.93 14.60
C GLY A 364 12.98 16.00 13.14
N THR A 365 13.53 14.93 12.55
CA THR A 365 13.84 14.87 11.12
C THR A 365 12.58 14.66 10.28
N THR A 366 12.57 15.16 9.05
CA THR A 366 11.56 14.80 8.04
C THR A 366 12.09 13.66 7.19
N LEU A 367 11.40 12.52 7.16
CA LEU A 367 11.65 11.46 6.19
C LEU A 367 11.05 11.89 4.85
N SER A 368 11.85 11.86 3.79
CA SER A 368 11.43 12.24 2.44
C SER A 368 11.45 10.99 1.56
N PHE A 369 10.26 10.50 1.23
CA PHE A 369 10.07 9.33 0.40
C PHE A 369 9.96 9.74 -1.07
N THR A 370 10.76 9.14 -1.94
CA THR A 370 10.65 9.30 -3.40
C THR A 370 10.25 7.98 -4.04
N ASN A 371 9.73 8.05 -5.27
CA ASN A 371 9.51 6.88 -6.10
C ASN A 371 10.23 7.03 -7.43
N SER A 372 11.43 6.46 -7.54
CA SER A 372 12.21 6.39 -8.78
C SER A 372 11.82 5.22 -9.67
N ASP A 373 10.98 4.30 -9.21
CA ASP A 373 10.43 3.22 -10.04
C ASP A 373 9.36 3.74 -11.01
N THR A 374 9.12 2.95 -12.06
CA THR A 374 8.08 3.23 -13.07
C THR A 374 6.69 2.76 -12.67
N VAL A 375 6.56 2.13 -11.49
CA VAL A 375 5.28 1.67 -10.95
C VAL A 375 4.95 2.41 -9.68
N SER A 376 3.65 2.53 -9.40
CA SER A 376 3.18 3.09 -8.13
C SER A 376 3.57 2.19 -6.98
N HIS A 377 4.05 2.82 -5.91
CA HIS A 377 4.34 2.15 -4.64
C HIS A 377 3.54 2.80 -3.52
N ASN A 378 3.61 2.18 -2.37
CA ASN A 378 2.93 2.64 -1.17
C ASN A 378 3.92 2.66 -0.01
N VAL A 379 3.92 3.77 0.74
CA VAL A 379 4.63 3.94 2.00
C VAL A 379 3.64 3.73 3.14
N HIS A 380 3.62 2.51 3.67
CA HIS A 380 2.89 2.16 4.89
C HIS A 380 3.86 2.15 6.08
N THR A 381 3.73 3.11 6.99
CA THR A 381 4.53 3.18 8.21
C THR A 381 3.76 2.61 9.40
N TYR A 382 4.34 1.58 10.03
CA TYR A 382 3.81 0.95 11.24
C TYR A 382 4.44 1.60 12.47
N SER A 383 4.04 2.85 12.72
CA SER A 383 4.48 3.64 13.87
C SER A 383 3.65 3.34 15.12
N THR A 384 4.27 3.41 16.31
CA THR A 384 3.56 3.25 17.61
C THR A 384 3.51 4.54 18.40
N LYS A 385 4.43 5.46 18.11
CA LYS A 385 4.58 6.75 18.79
C LYS A 385 4.39 7.91 17.81
N ASN A 386 5.01 7.85 16.65
CA ASN A 386 4.77 8.82 15.56
C ASN A 386 3.46 8.47 14.84
N ASP A 387 3.01 9.39 14.00
CA ASP A 387 1.79 9.20 13.22
C ASP A 387 2.03 8.16 12.12
N GLY A 388 1.20 7.11 12.08
CA GLY A 388 1.24 6.12 11.01
C GLY A 388 0.80 6.74 9.68
N GLN A 389 1.42 6.30 8.60
CA GLN A 389 1.11 6.73 7.23
C GLN A 389 0.77 5.52 6.39
N ASN A 390 -0.14 5.70 5.44
CA ASN A 390 -0.42 4.73 4.39
C ASN A 390 -0.67 5.53 3.10
N LYS A 391 0.42 5.86 2.39
CA LYS A 391 0.42 6.83 1.29
C LYS A 391 0.89 6.17 0.01
N THR A 392 0.10 6.22 -1.04
CA THR A 392 0.57 5.84 -2.38
C THR A 392 1.40 6.97 -2.94
N ILE A 393 2.52 6.60 -3.57
CA ILE A 393 3.42 7.51 -4.27
C ILE A 393 3.49 7.02 -5.71
N ALA A 394 2.90 7.77 -6.63
CA ALA A 394 2.97 7.49 -8.06
C ALA A 394 4.43 7.51 -8.56
N ALA A 395 4.68 6.94 -9.74
CA ALA A 395 6.00 7.00 -10.37
C ALA A 395 6.50 8.46 -10.49
N GLY A 396 7.74 8.72 -10.08
CA GLY A 396 8.33 10.06 -10.00
C GLY A 396 7.82 10.95 -8.86
N GLY A 397 6.85 10.48 -8.07
CA GLY A 397 6.27 11.21 -6.95
C GLY A 397 7.16 11.26 -5.70
N SER A 398 6.74 12.07 -4.73
CA SER A 398 7.38 12.11 -3.40
C SER A 398 6.39 12.42 -2.28
N TYR A 399 6.75 12.05 -1.05
CA TYR A 399 5.97 12.30 0.15
C TYR A 399 6.89 12.54 1.36
N ASP A 400 6.59 13.59 2.12
CA ASP A 400 7.35 13.93 3.33
C ASP A 400 6.56 13.57 4.60
N MET A 401 7.25 12.96 5.56
CA MET A 401 6.71 12.58 6.86
C MET A 401 7.60 13.09 7.99
N LYS A 402 7.05 13.88 8.92
CA LYS A 402 7.77 14.33 10.12
C LYS A 402 7.84 13.20 11.16
N VAL A 403 9.00 13.03 11.81
CA VAL A 403 9.17 12.07 12.91
C VAL A 403 9.69 12.75 14.18
N ASP A 404 8.80 12.99 15.13
CA ASP A 404 9.09 13.76 16.35
C ASP A 404 9.33 12.91 17.61
N LYS A 405 9.24 11.58 17.51
CA LYS A 405 9.41 10.67 18.65
C LYS A 405 10.37 9.54 18.33
N ALA A 406 11.24 9.23 19.29
CA ALA A 406 12.19 8.12 19.16
C ALA A 406 11.49 6.76 19.14
N GLU A 407 11.59 6.06 18.01
CA GLU A 407 11.11 4.70 17.79
C GLU A 407 11.78 4.06 16.57
N ALA A 408 11.65 2.74 16.42
CA ALA A 408 12.00 2.05 15.18
C ALA A 408 10.71 1.84 14.36
N ILE A 409 10.59 2.58 13.27
CA ILE A 409 9.43 2.54 12.37
C ILE A 409 9.67 1.47 11.32
N THR A 410 8.71 0.55 11.16
CA THR A 410 8.69 -0.37 10.03
C THR A 410 8.00 0.31 8.86
N ILE A 411 8.61 0.25 7.68
CA ILE A 411 8.09 0.82 6.44
C ILE A 411 7.86 -0.34 5.48
N GLY A 412 6.65 -0.47 4.96
CA GLY A 412 6.26 -1.51 4.03
C GLY A 412 5.52 -0.95 2.82
N CYS A 413 5.38 -1.79 1.79
CA CYS A 413 4.52 -1.53 0.64
C CYS A 413 3.46 -2.62 0.55
N ASP A 414 2.18 -2.24 0.60
CA ASP A 414 1.07 -3.20 0.50
C ASP A 414 0.88 -3.72 -0.94
N ILE A 415 1.29 -2.92 -1.95
CA ILE A 415 1.25 -3.28 -3.38
C ILE A 415 2.33 -4.33 -3.70
N HIS A 416 3.52 -4.15 -3.13
CA HIS A 416 4.69 -5.01 -3.35
C HIS A 416 5.19 -5.56 -2.00
N PRO A 417 4.57 -6.63 -1.43
CA PRO A 417 4.75 -7.02 -0.03
C PRO A 417 6.16 -7.44 0.40
N TRP A 418 7.07 -7.65 -0.55
CA TRP A 418 8.49 -7.91 -0.29
C TRP A 418 9.28 -6.65 0.03
N MET A 419 8.77 -5.46 -0.29
CA MET A 419 9.40 -4.19 0.00
C MET A 419 9.24 -3.85 1.47
N LYS A 420 10.38 -3.83 2.17
CA LYS A 420 10.46 -3.43 3.57
C LYS A 420 11.70 -2.58 3.77
N SER A 421 11.58 -1.57 4.63
CA SER A 421 12.69 -0.80 5.16
C SER A 421 12.36 -0.38 6.59
N TYR A 422 13.35 0.17 7.28
CA TYR A 422 13.25 0.57 8.67
C TYR A 422 13.89 1.92 8.89
N ALA A 423 13.18 2.82 9.56
CA ALA A 423 13.72 4.09 10.04
C ALA A 423 13.81 4.06 11.56
N VAL A 424 15.02 4.05 12.10
CA VAL A 424 15.26 4.18 13.55
C VAL A 424 15.43 5.64 13.90
N VAL A 425 14.37 6.22 14.46
CA VAL A 425 14.34 7.58 14.98
C VAL A 425 14.95 7.58 16.37
N THR A 426 16.01 8.35 16.60
CA THR A 426 16.82 8.29 17.81
C THR A 426 17.12 9.66 18.41
N ASP A 427 17.21 9.73 19.73
CA ASP A 427 17.71 10.87 20.52
C ASP A 427 19.11 10.58 21.10
N ALA A 428 19.78 9.52 20.63
CA ALA A 428 21.14 9.18 21.03
C ALA A 428 22.17 10.20 20.53
N THR A 429 23.29 10.32 21.24
CA THR A 429 24.35 11.25 20.84
C THR A 429 25.20 10.72 19.69
N HIS A 430 25.30 9.39 19.57
CA HIS A 430 26.00 8.70 18.49
C HIS A 430 25.16 7.52 18.00
N TRP A 431 25.24 7.23 16.70
CA TRP A 431 24.64 6.05 16.10
C TRP A 431 25.43 5.59 14.87
N ALA A 432 25.24 4.32 14.52
CA ALA A 432 25.77 3.70 13.31
C ALA A 432 24.85 2.56 12.89
N VAL A 433 24.92 2.22 11.61
CA VAL A 433 24.37 0.98 11.06
C VAL A 433 25.56 0.10 10.71
N THR A 434 25.55 -1.16 11.13
CA THR A 434 26.66 -2.06 10.82
C THR A 434 26.75 -2.36 9.33
N ASP A 435 27.99 -2.44 8.83
CA ASP A 435 28.28 -2.84 7.46
C ASP A 435 28.12 -4.35 7.23
N ALA A 436 28.46 -4.82 6.03
CA ALA A 436 28.36 -6.23 5.64
C ALA A 436 29.16 -7.18 6.55
N ASP A 437 30.24 -6.71 7.19
CA ASP A 437 31.06 -7.48 8.11
C ASP A 437 30.67 -7.31 9.58
N GLY A 438 29.58 -6.58 9.83
CA GLY A 438 29.06 -6.28 11.16
C GLY A 438 29.80 -5.16 11.86
N SER A 439 30.66 -4.41 11.17
CA SER A 439 31.52 -3.40 11.78
C SER A 439 30.79 -2.07 11.96
N PHE A 440 31.13 -1.34 13.02
CA PHE A 440 30.67 0.03 13.27
C PHE A 440 31.77 0.84 13.96
N SER A 441 31.66 2.17 13.90
CA SER A 441 32.56 3.05 14.65
C SER A 441 31.85 4.34 15.08
N PHE A 442 32.25 4.86 16.24
CA PHE A 442 31.92 6.19 16.73
C PHE A 442 33.21 6.97 16.95
N VAL A 443 33.19 8.24 16.58
CA VAL A 443 34.29 9.19 16.82
C VAL A 443 33.83 10.21 17.84
N GLY A 444 34.73 10.66 18.73
CA GLY A 444 34.43 11.72 19.69
C GLY A 444 33.67 11.25 20.94
N VAL A 445 33.69 9.95 21.24
CA VAL A 445 33.18 9.37 22.49
C VAL A 445 34.20 9.64 23.61
N PRO A 446 33.85 10.42 24.66
CA PRO A 446 34.78 10.69 25.76
C PRO A 446 35.19 9.41 26.52
N PRO A 447 36.30 9.41 27.26
CA PRO A 447 36.61 8.29 28.15
C PRO A 447 35.54 8.10 29.22
N GLY A 448 35.10 6.86 29.41
CA GLY A 448 34.02 6.51 30.33
C GLY A 448 33.48 5.10 30.12
N GLU A 449 32.58 4.68 31.00
CA GLU A 449 31.79 3.47 30.83
C GLU A 449 30.43 3.82 30.20
N TYR A 450 30.08 3.15 29.12
CA TYR A 450 28.86 3.41 28.36
C TYR A 450 28.08 2.12 28.16
N ARG A 451 26.75 2.28 28.03
CA ARG A 451 25.85 1.20 27.66
C ARG A 451 25.32 1.44 26.26
N LEU A 452 25.74 0.60 25.32
CA LEU A 452 25.26 0.61 23.94
C LEU A 452 23.89 -0.08 23.87
N GLN A 453 23.07 0.39 22.93
CA GLN A 453 21.82 -0.27 22.57
C GLN A 453 21.92 -0.74 21.12
N PHE A 454 21.49 -1.96 20.89
CA PHE A 454 21.46 -2.58 19.57
C PHE A 454 20.01 -2.83 19.19
N TRP A 455 19.68 -2.61 17.93
CA TRP A 455 18.40 -2.97 17.34
C TRP A 455 18.63 -3.59 15.96
N HIS A 456 17.92 -4.67 15.68
CA HIS A 456 17.89 -5.31 14.37
C HIS A 456 16.50 -5.87 14.12
N GLU A 457 16.01 -5.81 12.88
CA GLU A 457 14.62 -6.17 12.52
C GLU A 457 14.22 -7.58 12.96
N SER A 458 15.10 -8.56 12.78
CA SER A 458 14.85 -9.98 13.09
C SER A 458 15.36 -10.43 14.46
N LEU A 459 16.39 -9.78 15.00
CA LEU A 459 17.04 -10.19 16.25
C LEU A 459 16.52 -9.40 17.46
N GLY A 460 15.79 -8.32 17.21
CA GLY A 460 15.22 -7.47 18.25
C GLY A 460 16.25 -6.54 18.86
N LYS A 461 16.15 -6.33 20.18
CA LYS A 461 16.99 -5.37 20.92
C LYS A 461 17.92 -6.08 21.89
N SER A 462 19.16 -5.64 21.97
CA SER A 462 20.10 -6.04 23.02
C SER A 462 20.85 -4.81 23.56
N LYS A 463 21.61 -5.00 24.65
CA LYS A 463 22.42 -3.93 25.26
C LYS A 463 23.72 -4.52 25.74
N GLU A 464 24.83 -3.84 25.48
CA GLU A 464 26.16 -4.22 25.95
C GLU A 464 26.84 -3.04 26.63
N THR A 465 27.74 -3.33 27.56
CA THR A 465 28.56 -2.31 28.22
C THR A 465 29.94 -2.27 27.58
N VAL A 466 30.49 -1.08 27.39
CA VAL A 466 31.86 -0.88 26.93
C VAL A 466 32.55 0.20 27.74
N THR A 467 33.85 0.05 27.93
CA THR A 467 34.71 1.10 28.49
C THR A 467 35.49 1.75 27.36
N VAL A 468 35.37 3.06 27.21
CA VAL A 468 36.17 3.88 26.31
C VAL A 468 37.29 4.54 27.12
N THR A 469 38.52 4.40 26.65
CA THR A 469 39.69 5.03 27.27
C THR A 469 40.20 6.19 26.42
N ALA A 470 41.24 6.90 26.87
CA ALA A 470 41.92 7.91 26.05
C ALA A 470 42.50 7.32 24.74
N ALA A 471 42.82 6.02 24.73
CA ALA A 471 43.28 5.30 23.54
C ALA A 471 42.13 4.76 22.67
N GLY A 472 40.88 5.08 23.02
CA GLY A 472 39.67 4.53 22.39
C GLY A 472 39.09 3.34 23.14
N GLY A 473 38.09 2.71 22.53
CA GLY A 473 37.41 1.50 23.00
C GLY A 473 37.16 0.52 21.86
N SER A 474 37.02 -0.75 22.21
CA SER A 474 36.64 -1.82 21.27
C SER A 474 35.58 -2.72 21.89
N LEU A 475 34.63 -3.17 21.07
CA LEU A 475 33.56 -4.08 21.48
C LEU A 475 33.26 -5.10 20.38
N GLU A 476 33.29 -6.39 20.71
CA GLU A 476 32.60 -7.42 19.93
C GLU A 476 31.29 -7.76 20.65
N ALA A 477 30.16 -7.42 20.03
CA ALA A 477 28.82 -7.69 20.55
C ALA A 477 28.23 -8.92 19.86
N LYS A 478 27.47 -9.71 20.62
CA LYS A 478 26.82 -10.93 20.12
C LYS A 478 25.31 -10.73 20.09
N MET A 479 24.68 -11.10 18.97
CA MET A 479 23.23 -11.12 18.85
C MET A 479 22.76 -12.48 18.33
N SER A 480 21.70 -13.01 18.95
CA SER A 480 21.01 -14.22 18.51
C SER A 480 19.52 -13.94 18.39
N GLN A 481 18.81 -14.84 17.69
CA GLN A 481 17.37 -14.86 17.79
C GLN A 481 16.97 -15.10 19.25
N SER A 482 16.22 -14.16 19.82
CA SER A 482 15.54 -14.37 21.09
C SER A 482 14.82 -15.72 21.06
N SER A 483 15.10 -16.60 22.03
CA SER A 483 14.38 -17.86 22.25
C SER A 483 12.92 -17.64 22.72
N GLY A 484 12.37 -16.43 22.55
CA GLY A 484 11.06 -16.01 22.98
C GLY A 484 9.99 -16.31 21.94
N ARG A 485 9.23 -17.38 22.22
CA ARG A 485 7.83 -17.70 21.82
C ARG A 485 7.43 -17.35 20.37
N PRO A 486 6.99 -18.32 19.55
CA PRO A 486 6.60 -18.06 18.17
C PRO A 486 5.59 -16.92 18.11
N ARG A 487 5.87 -15.90 17.30
CA ARG A 487 4.90 -14.88 16.92
C ARG A 487 3.65 -15.63 16.47
N ARG A 488 2.58 -15.55 17.25
CA ARG A 488 1.26 -16.03 16.85
C ARG A 488 0.91 -15.26 15.58
N ARG A 489 0.94 -15.97 14.46
CA ARG A 489 0.40 -15.51 13.18
C ARG A 489 -1.10 -15.31 13.30
#